data_AF-A0A060Z4B2-F1
#
_entry.id   AF-A0A060Z4B2-F1
#
_cell.length_a   1.000
_cell.length_b   1.000
_cell.length_c   1.000
_cell.angle_alpha   90.00
_cell.angle_beta   90.00
_cell.angle_gamma   90.00
#
_symmetry.space_group_name_H-M   'P 1'
#
loop_
_entity.id
_entity.type
_entity.pdbx_description
1 polymer ?
#
loop_
_entity_poly.entity_id
_entity_poly.type
_entity_poly.pdbx_seq_one_letter_code
_entity_poly.pdbx_strand_id
1 'polypeptide(L)'
;LFLLVTVCLWVKLPVFCCLGDSRANEHLGMIALHTLFLREHNRLVSELHLLNPHWSPDTLYQEARKIMGAVHQILTWEHYLPRVLGETPTSLLMPPYKGYDPEIDPSIANVFSAAAFRFAHVTVQPMVARLGPGYSLAPQHPPLPLHHSLFASWRVVQEGETF
;
A
#
# COMPACT_ATOMS: atom_id res chain seq x y z
N LEU A 1 4.82 17.52 5.79
CA LEU A 1 4.66 16.21 5.11
C LEU A 1 4.92 16.31 3.61
N PHE A 2 4.26 17.21 2.88
CA PHE A 2 4.52 17.47 1.45
C PHE A 2 5.98 17.70 1.10
N LEU A 3 6.61 18.67 1.76
CA LEU A 3 8.01 19.00 1.52
C LEU A 3 8.96 17.82 1.80
N LEU A 4 8.63 16.93 2.74
CA LEU A 4 9.48 15.78 3.08
C LEU A 4 9.41 14.67 2.02
N VAL A 5 8.23 14.45 1.45
CA VAL A 5 8.01 13.46 0.38
C VAL A 5 8.61 13.94 -0.94
N THR A 6 8.50 15.24 -1.25
CA THR A 6 9.13 15.83 -2.44
C THR A 6 10.67 15.89 -2.31
N VAL A 7 11.21 16.18 -1.13
CA VAL A 7 12.68 16.18 -0.92
C VAL A 7 13.28 14.78 -1.03
N CYS A 8 12.58 13.72 -0.57
CA CYS A 8 13.06 12.34 -0.72
C CYS A 8 13.03 11.82 -2.17
N LEU A 9 12.22 12.42 -3.06
CA LEU A 9 12.23 12.11 -4.50
C LEU A 9 13.42 12.76 -5.24
N TRP A 10 13.97 13.86 -4.71
CA TRP A 10 15.05 14.62 -5.34
C TRP A 10 16.44 14.31 -4.78
N VAL A 11 16.53 13.96 -3.50
CA VAL A 11 17.76 13.49 -2.86
C VAL A 11 17.68 11.97 -2.83
N LYS A 12 18.71 11.25 -3.31
CA LYS A 12 18.85 9.78 -3.24
C LYS A 12 18.92 9.23 -1.79
N LEU A 13 18.06 9.71 -0.91
CA LEU A 13 17.81 9.19 0.43
C LEU A 13 16.73 8.11 0.31
N PRO A 14 16.83 7.01 1.08
CA PRO A 14 15.81 5.97 1.04
C PRO A 14 14.46 6.56 1.51
N VAL A 15 13.56 6.79 0.56
CA VAL A 15 12.17 7.28 0.71
C VAL A 15 11.39 6.54 1.81
N PHE A 16 11.83 5.33 2.15
CA PHE A 16 11.17 4.41 3.06
C PHE A 16 11.12 4.85 4.52
N CYS A 17 11.96 5.80 4.96
CA CYS A 17 11.96 6.30 6.34
C CYS A 17 10.85 7.34 6.61
N CYS A 18 10.22 7.90 5.57
CA CYS A 18 9.27 9.00 5.70
C CYS A 18 7.85 8.67 5.21
N LEU A 19 7.49 7.39 5.17
CA LEU A 19 6.16 6.93 4.82
C LEU A 19 5.20 6.99 6.02
N GLY A 20 3.89 6.97 5.76
CA GLY A 20 2.87 7.17 6.79
C GLY A 20 2.79 6.08 7.88
N ASP A 21 3.42 4.93 7.65
CA ASP A 21 3.55 3.83 8.62
C ASP A 21 5.03 3.49 8.83
N SER A 22 5.45 3.32 10.08
CA SER A 22 6.87 3.08 10.44
C SER A 22 7.40 1.73 9.97
N ARG A 23 6.52 0.80 9.56
CA ARG A 23 6.88 -0.55 9.09
C ARG A 23 6.93 -0.64 7.57
N ALA A 24 6.81 0.48 6.86
CA ALA A 24 6.85 0.46 5.40
C ALA A 24 8.13 -0.16 4.81
N ASN A 25 9.24 -0.19 5.58
CA ASN A 25 10.51 -0.85 5.22
C ASN A 25 10.62 -2.31 5.72
N GLU A 26 9.57 -2.94 6.26
CA GLU A 26 9.69 -4.27 6.88
C GLU A 26 10.12 -5.35 5.89
N HIS A 27 9.50 -5.41 4.70
CA HIS A 27 9.93 -6.28 3.61
C HIS A 27 9.69 -5.63 2.25
N LEU A 28 10.35 -6.15 1.20
CA LEU A 28 10.36 -5.56 -0.14
C LEU A 28 8.96 -5.38 -0.75
N GLY A 29 8.01 -6.26 -0.42
CA GLY A 29 6.62 -6.17 -0.89
C GLY A 29 5.87 -4.97 -0.31
N MET A 30 6.06 -4.67 0.98
CA MET A 30 5.48 -3.47 1.60
C MET A 30 6.05 -2.21 0.97
N ILE A 31 7.37 -2.17 0.78
CA ILE A 31 8.04 -1.07 0.11
C ILE A 31 7.43 -0.81 -1.28
N ALA A 32 7.26 -1.86 -2.07
CA ALA A 32 6.68 -1.76 -3.42
C ALA A 32 5.25 -1.20 -3.38
N LEU A 33 4.37 -1.72 -2.50
CA LEU A 33 2.99 -1.24 -2.38
C LEU A 33 2.89 0.21 -1.90
N HIS A 34 3.69 0.59 -0.89
CA HIS A 34 3.73 1.99 -0.44
C HIS A 34 4.22 2.94 -1.54
N THR A 35 5.25 2.52 -2.29
CA THR A 35 5.79 3.31 -3.41
C THR A 35 4.75 3.45 -4.53
N LEU A 36 4.02 2.38 -4.84
CA LEU A 36 2.95 2.38 -5.82
C LEU A 36 1.86 3.40 -5.47
N PHE A 37 1.34 3.36 -4.23
CA PHE A 37 0.29 4.29 -3.81
C PHE A 37 0.77 5.74 -3.70
N LEU A 38 2.05 5.95 -3.37
CA LEU A 38 2.65 7.28 -3.43
C LEU A 38 2.70 7.82 -4.87
N ARG A 39 3.15 7.00 -5.82
CA ARG A 39 3.19 7.38 -7.25
C ARG A 39 1.79 7.67 -7.78
N GLU A 40 0.81 6.83 -7.43
CA GLU A 40 -0.57 7.03 -7.87
C GLU A 40 -1.18 8.32 -7.29
N HIS A 41 -0.92 8.63 -6.02
CA HIS A 41 -1.32 9.91 -5.44
C HIS A 41 -0.75 11.10 -6.23
N ASN A 42 0.55 11.07 -6.57
CA ASN A 42 1.18 12.14 -7.34
C ASN A 42 0.65 12.22 -8.79
N ARG A 43 0.33 11.07 -9.40
CA ARG A 43 -0.34 11.02 -10.71
C ARG A 43 -1.71 11.70 -10.63
N LEU A 44 -2.52 11.36 -9.63
CA LEU A 44 -3.83 11.97 -9.40
C LEU A 44 -3.72 13.48 -9.16
N VAL A 45 -2.77 13.94 -8.35
CA VAL A 45 -2.53 15.39 -8.15
C VAL A 45 -2.24 16.08 -9.48
N SER A 46 -1.41 15.47 -10.34
CA SER A 46 -1.06 16.04 -11.65
C SER A 46 -2.28 16.12 -12.57
N GLU A 47 -3.07 15.07 -12.67
CA GLU A 47 -4.31 15.04 -13.46
C GLU A 47 -5.36 16.05 -12.94
N LEU A 48 -5.55 16.12 -11.62
CA LEU A 48 -6.48 17.06 -11.00
C LEU A 48 -6.06 18.52 -11.23
N HIS A 49 -4.75 18.80 -11.27
CA HIS A 49 -4.24 20.14 -11.57
C HIS A 49 -4.52 20.53 -13.03
N LEU A 50 -4.35 19.61 -13.97
CA LEU A 50 -4.68 19.84 -15.38
C LEU A 50 -6.18 20.13 -15.58
N LEU A 51 -7.05 19.40 -14.87
CA LEU A 51 -8.50 19.61 -14.92
C LEU A 51 -8.94 20.87 -14.17
N ASN A 52 -8.27 21.21 -13.06
CA ASN A 52 -8.62 22.33 -12.20
C ASN A 52 -7.39 23.21 -11.92
N PRO A 53 -6.94 24.04 -12.89
CA PRO A 53 -5.74 24.87 -12.72
C PRO A 53 -5.87 25.92 -11.60
N HIS A 54 -7.12 26.22 -11.19
CA HIS A 54 -7.45 27.19 -10.15
C HIS A 54 -7.37 26.61 -8.73
N TRP A 55 -7.21 25.30 -8.56
CA TRP A 55 -7.09 24.68 -7.23
C TRP A 55 -5.73 24.97 -6.60
N SER A 56 -5.75 25.21 -5.29
CA SER A 56 -4.52 25.35 -4.51
C SER A 56 -3.83 23.99 -4.35
N PRO A 57 -2.51 23.98 -4.05
CA PRO A 57 -1.79 22.75 -3.74
C PRO A 57 -2.42 21.93 -2.61
N ASP A 58 -2.97 22.60 -1.58
CA ASP A 58 -3.64 21.93 -0.46
C ASP A 58 -4.94 21.25 -0.89
N THR A 59 -5.73 21.90 -1.75
CA THR A 59 -6.95 21.29 -2.30
C THR A 59 -6.60 20.07 -3.15
N LEU A 60 -5.61 20.19 -4.04
CA LEU A 60 -5.16 19.08 -4.88
C LEU A 60 -4.73 17.86 -4.05
N TYR A 61 -4.00 18.09 -2.96
CA TYR A 61 -3.64 17.03 -2.03
C TYR A 61 -4.83 16.32 -1.43
N GLN A 62 -5.75 17.08 -0.84
CA GLN A 62 -6.84 16.49 -0.08
C GLN A 62 -7.77 15.73 -1.01
N GLU A 63 -8.01 16.22 -2.24
CA GLU A 63 -8.79 15.51 -3.24
C GLU A 63 -8.09 14.23 -3.70
N ALA A 64 -6.80 14.27 -4.04
CA ALA A 64 -6.05 13.06 -4.37
C ALA A 64 -6.00 12.06 -3.20
N ARG A 65 -5.86 12.54 -1.96
CA ARG A 65 -5.88 11.71 -0.73
C ARG A 65 -7.25 11.07 -0.52
N LYS A 66 -8.34 11.82 -0.76
CA LYS A 66 -9.73 11.34 -0.67
C LYS A 66 -9.99 10.22 -1.68
N ILE A 67 -9.57 10.40 -2.93
CA ILE A 67 -9.67 9.37 -3.98
C ILE A 67 -8.87 8.13 -3.58
N MET A 68 -7.62 8.28 -3.12
CA MET A 68 -6.81 7.15 -2.67
C MET A 68 -7.43 6.40 -1.48
N GLY A 69 -8.09 7.11 -0.57
CA GLY A 69 -8.85 6.51 0.53
C GLY A 69 -10.02 5.66 0.02
N ALA A 70 -10.78 6.17 -0.95
CA ALA A 70 -11.87 5.43 -1.58
C ALA A 70 -11.38 4.19 -2.34
N VAL A 71 -10.27 4.31 -3.09
CA VAL A 71 -9.64 3.16 -3.77
C VAL A 71 -9.23 2.09 -2.77
N HIS A 72 -8.61 2.46 -1.66
CA HIS A 72 -8.27 1.52 -0.59
C HIS A 72 -9.51 0.80 -0.04
N GLN A 73 -10.58 1.54 0.24
CA GLN A 73 -11.83 0.96 0.74
C GLN A 73 -12.44 -0.03 -0.26
N ILE A 74 -12.50 0.32 -1.55
CA ILE A 74 -13.01 -0.59 -2.60
C ILE A 74 -12.16 -1.86 -2.69
N LEU A 75 -10.82 -1.73 -2.76
CA LEU A 75 -9.92 -2.88 -2.78
C LEU A 75 -10.11 -3.77 -1.53
N THR A 76 -10.31 -3.18 -0.35
CA THR A 76 -10.52 -3.93 0.88
C THR A 76 -11.87 -4.64 0.89
N TRP A 77 -12.97 -3.91 0.69
CA TRP A 77 -14.33 -4.43 0.88
C TRP A 77 -14.81 -5.30 -0.27
N GLU A 78 -14.51 -4.93 -1.52
CA GLU A 78 -15.01 -5.66 -2.70
C GLU A 78 -14.08 -6.79 -3.14
N HIS A 79 -12.79 -6.69 -2.83
CA HIS A 79 -11.79 -7.61 -3.39
C HIS A 79 -11.05 -8.42 -2.34
N TYR A 80 -10.60 -7.81 -1.24
CA TYR A 80 -9.79 -8.52 -0.25
C TYR A 80 -10.64 -9.34 0.73
N LEU A 81 -11.57 -8.70 1.43
CA LEU A 81 -12.36 -9.35 2.48
C LEU A 81 -13.18 -10.56 1.99
N PRO A 82 -13.83 -10.53 0.81
CA PRO A 82 -14.56 -11.69 0.30
C PRO A 82 -13.66 -12.92 0.07
N ARG A 83 -12.40 -12.70 -0.34
CA ARG A 83 -11.42 -13.77 -0.56
C ARG A 83 -10.85 -14.32 0.74
N VAL A 84 -10.78 -13.49 1.78
CA VAL A 84 -10.28 -13.89 3.11
C VAL A 84 -11.35 -14.64 3.91
N LEU A 85 -12.59 -14.14 3.91
CA LEU A 85 -13.69 -14.69 4.71
C LEU A 85 -14.45 -15.80 3.99
N GLY A 86 -14.42 -15.84 2.66
CA GLY A 86 -15.28 -16.68 1.84
C GLY A 86 -16.65 -16.05 1.58
N GLU A 87 -17.36 -16.53 0.56
CA GLU A 87 -18.62 -15.92 0.07
C GLU A 87 -19.76 -15.96 1.12
N THR A 88 -19.95 -17.11 1.78
CA THR A 88 -21.03 -17.29 2.76
C THR A 88 -20.84 -16.42 4.00
N PRO A 89 -19.68 -16.41 4.69
CA PRO A 89 -19.47 -15.54 5.84
C PRO A 89 -19.48 -14.06 5.48
N THR A 90 -18.97 -13.70 4.29
CA THR A 90 -19.01 -12.33 3.78
C THR A 90 -20.43 -11.80 3.68
N SER A 91 -21.34 -12.56 3.06
CA SER A 91 -22.73 -12.13 2.89
C SER A 91 -23.47 -11.95 4.23
N LEU A 92 -23.07 -12.72 5.25
CA LEU A 92 -23.65 -12.64 6.59
C LEU A 92 -23.08 -11.48 7.42
N LEU A 93 -21.76 -11.30 7.39
CA LEU A 93 -21.04 -10.33 8.23
C LEU A 93 -20.96 -8.93 7.60
N MET A 94 -21.10 -8.83 6.28
CA MET A 94 -20.95 -7.61 5.49
C MET A 94 -22.17 -7.44 4.57
N PRO A 95 -23.38 -7.21 5.12
CA PRO A 95 -24.56 -6.94 4.31
C PRO A 95 -24.40 -5.65 3.50
N PRO A 96 -25.23 -5.44 2.45
CA PRO A 96 -25.19 -4.21 1.66
C PRO A 96 -25.22 -2.96 2.54
N TYR A 97 -24.30 -2.03 2.25
CA TYR A 97 -24.15 -0.80 3.03
C TYR A 97 -25.45 0.02 3.02
N LYS A 98 -25.94 0.37 4.22
CA LYS A 98 -27.22 1.07 4.39
C LYS A 98 -27.08 2.58 4.60
N GLY A 99 -25.85 3.09 4.67
CA GLY A 99 -25.55 4.47 5.00
C GLY A 99 -24.70 4.62 6.25
N TYR A 100 -24.28 5.84 6.53
CA TYR A 100 -23.48 6.18 7.70
C TYR A 100 -24.36 6.17 8.96
N ASP A 101 -23.88 5.53 10.01
CA ASP A 101 -24.49 5.50 11.32
C ASP A 101 -23.48 6.07 12.33
N PRO A 102 -23.76 7.24 12.95
CA PRO A 102 -22.84 7.87 13.90
C PRO A 102 -22.72 7.12 15.23
N GLU A 103 -23.63 6.19 15.54
CA GLU A 103 -23.63 5.42 16.80
C GLU A 103 -22.73 4.18 16.74
N ILE A 104 -22.21 3.82 15.56
CA ILE A 104 -21.27 2.70 15.41
C ILE A 104 -19.90 3.12 15.91
N ASP A 105 -19.33 2.34 16.84
CA ASP A 105 -17.93 2.48 17.27
C ASP A 105 -16.97 2.01 16.15
N PRO A 106 -16.16 2.89 15.55
CA PRO A 106 -15.21 2.53 14.50
C PRO A 106 -13.84 2.09 15.06
N SER A 107 -13.69 1.96 16.38
CA SER A 107 -12.42 1.63 17.01
C SER A 107 -11.94 0.20 16.67
N ILE A 108 -10.62 0.02 16.62
CA ILE A 108 -10.04 -1.31 16.38
C ILE A 108 -10.02 -2.10 17.69
N ALA A 109 -10.74 -3.22 17.71
CA ALA A 109 -10.74 -4.11 18.86
C ALA A 109 -9.35 -4.71 19.12
N ASN A 110 -8.92 -4.78 20.40
CA ASN A 110 -7.61 -5.31 20.77
C ASN A 110 -7.37 -6.74 20.25
N VAL A 111 -8.39 -7.60 20.30
CA VAL A 111 -8.31 -8.96 19.76
C VAL A 111 -7.98 -8.98 18.27
N PHE A 112 -8.48 -8.01 17.51
CA PHE A 112 -8.20 -7.87 16.08
C PHE A 112 -6.74 -7.50 15.84
N SER A 113 -6.23 -6.45 16.52
CA SER A 113 -4.86 -5.96 16.34
C SER A 113 -3.79 -6.88 16.93
N ALA A 114 -4.06 -7.51 18.07
CA ALA A 114 -3.08 -8.30 18.80
C ALA A 114 -2.95 -9.73 18.23
N ALA A 115 -4.05 -10.31 17.74
CA ALA A 115 -4.08 -11.73 17.38
C ALA A 115 -4.77 -12.00 16.04
N ALA A 116 -6.06 -11.69 15.88
CA ALA A 116 -6.86 -12.25 14.79
C ALA A 116 -6.35 -11.83 13.40
N PHE A 117 -6.01 -10.56 13.19
CA PHE A 117 -5.54 -10.09 11.88
C PHE A 117 -4.11 -10.56 11.54
N ARG A 118 -3.40 -11.18 12.49
CA ARG A 118 -2.10 -11.83 12.25
C ARG A 118 -2.23 -13.19 11.57
N PHE A 119 -3.44 -13.66 11.25
CA PHE A 119 -3.63 -14.86 10.41
C PHE A 119 -2.82 -14.76 9.11
N ALA A 120 -2.65 -13.56 8.57
CA ALA A 120 -1.86 -13.32 7.36
C ALA A 120 -0.40 -13.79 7.47
N HIS A 121 0.15 -13.98 8.67
CA HIS A 121 1.50 -14.55 8.82
C HIS A 121 1.59 -15.99 8.29
N VAL A 122 0.49 -16.74 8.25
CA VAL A 122 0.49 -18.11 7.69
C VAL A 122 0.52 -18.14 6.16
N THR A 123 0.26 -17.00 5.50
CA THR A 123 0.27 -16.89 4.03
C THR A 123 1.63 -16.43 3.48
N VAL A 124 2.57 -16.09 4.37
CA VAL A 124 3.89 -15.59 4.02
C VAL A 124 4.77 -16.72 3.46
N GLN A 125 5.29 -16.51 2.26
CA GLN A 125 6.21 -17.44 1.61
C GLN A 125 7.64 -17.29 2.16
N PRO A 126 8.41 -18.39 2.26
CA PRO A 126 9.79 -18.33 2.76
C PRO A 126 10.76 -17.68 1.76
N MET A 127 10.32 -17.50 0.50
CA MET A 127 11.11 -16.94 -0.59
C MET A 127 10.38 -15.76 -1.23
N VAL A 128 11.13 -14.70 -1.53
CA VAL A 128 10.68 -13.52 -2.27
C VAL A 128 11.20 -13.65 -3.70
N ALA A 129 10.29 -13.90 -4.64
CA ALA A 129 10.61 -13.95 -6.06
C ALA A 129 10.52 -12.55 -6.69
N ARG A 130 11.44 -12.25 -7.60
CA ARG A 130 11.40 -11.08 -8.47
C ARG A 130 11.32 -11.57 -9.90
N LEU A 131 10.34 -11.06 -10.64
CA LEU A 131 10.08 -11.46 -12.01
C LEU A 131 10.55 -10.34 -12.94
N GLY A 132 11.29 -10.71 -13.97
CA GLY A 132 11.69 -9.81 -15.04
C GLY A 132 10.61 -9.69 -16.12
N PRO A 133 10.95 -9.06 -17.26
CA PRO A 133 10.07 -9.00 -18.43
C PRO A 133 9.58 -10.40 -18.85
N GLY A 134 8.29 -10.53 -19.15
CA GLY A 134 7.69 -11.83 -19.52
C GLY A 134 7.37 -12.75 -18.33
N TYR A 135 7.38 -12.23 -17.10
CA TYR A 135 7.08 -12.98 -15.86
C TYR A 135 8.03 -14.18 -15.59
N SER A 136 9.23 -14.15 -16.19
CA SER A 136 10.27 -15.15 -15.94
C SER A 136 11.19 -14.74 -14.79
N LEU A 137 11.74 -15.72 -14.07
CA LEU A 137 12.80 -15.49 -13.09
C LEU A 137 14.05 -14.96 -13.80
N ALA A 138 14.50 -13.78 -13.40
CA ALA A 138 15.71 -13.18 -13.95
C ALA A 138 16.95 -13.90 -13.36
N PRO A 139 17.90 -14.39 -14.17
CA PRO A 139 19.12 -15.03 -13.66
C PRO A 139 19.95 -14.14 -12.74
N GLN A 140 19.90 -12.81 -12.93
CA GLN A 140 20.67 -11.86 -12.12
C GLN A 140 20.10 -11.71 -10.69
N HIS A 141 18.82 -12.07 -10.49
CA HIS A 141 18.08 -11.85 -9.25
C HIS A 141 17.28 -13.11 -8.86
N PRO A 142 17.96 -14.18 -8.40
CA PRO A 142 17.29 -15.41 -7.97
C PRO A 142 16.34 -15.15 -6.78
N PRO A 143 15.37 -16.04 -6.54
CA PRO A 143 14.50 -15.97 -5.37
C PRO A 143 15.31 -15.80 -4.08
N LEU A 144 14.93 -14.80 -3.28
CA LEU A 144 15.64 -14.43 -2.05
C LEU A 144 14.95 -15.09 -0.85
N PRO A 145 15.68 -15.72 0.08
CA PRO A 145 15.12 -16.08 1.38
C PRO A 145 14.53 -14.86 2.07
N LEU A 146 13.34 -14.99 2.66
CA LEU A 146 12.58 -13.87 3.24
C LEU A 146 13.42 -13.06 4.24
N HIS A 147 14.19 -13.74 5.09
CA HIS A 147 15.04 -13.09 6.10
C HIS A 147 16.15 -12.19 5.51
N HIS A 148 16.54 -12.39 4.25
CA HIS A 148 17.47 -11.51 3.52
C HIS A 148 16.78 -10.31 2.83
N SER A 149 15.45 -10.29 2.84
CA SER A 149 14.63 -9.21 2.28
C SER A 149 14.14 -8.22 3.35
N LEU A 150 14.23 -8.58 4.63
CA LEU A 150 13.75 -7.76 5.74
C LEU A 150 14.62 -6.52 5.91
N PHE A 151 13.98 -5.34 6.01
CA PHE A 151 14.65 -4.04 6.15
C PHE A 151 15.68 -3.71 5.07
N ALA A 152 15.68 -4.46 3.96
CA ALA A 152 16.67 -4.40 2.91
C ALA A 152 16.27 -3.42 1.80
N SER A 153 15.86 -2.20 2.16
CA SER A 153 15.47 -1.15 1.20
C SER A 153 16.52 -0.87 0.12
N TRP A 154 17.79 -1.05 0.43
CA TRP A 154 18.89 -0.91 -0.53
C TRP A 154 18.71 -1.80 -1.77
N ARG A 155 18.07 -2.97 -1.63
CA ARG A 155 17.77 -3.85 -2.76
C ARG A 155 16.77 -3.23 -3.73
N VAL A 156 15.82 -2.43 -3.26
CA VAL A 156 14.89 -1.72 -4.15
C VAL A 156 15.61 -0.64 -4.93
N VAL A 157 16.56 0.05 -4.29
CA VAL A 157 17.33 1.14 -4.91
C VAL A 157 18.39 0.62 -5.89
N GLN A 158 19.03 -0.50 -5.58
CA GLN A 158 20.19 -1.02 -6.34
C GLN A 158 19.85 -2.20 -7.26
N GLU A 159 18.86 -3.02 -6.89
CA GLU A 159 18.47 -4.23 -7.60
C GLU A 159 17.03 -4.14 -8.18
N GLY A 160 16.39 -2.98 -8.04
CA GLY A 160 15.21 -2.63 -8.81
C GLY A 160 15.68 -2.05 -10.13
N GLU A 161 15.60 -2.81 -11.22
CA GLU A 161 15.72 -2.21 -12.55
C GLU A 161 14.65 -1.11 -12.65
N THR A 162 15.06 0.07 -13.12
CA THR A 162 14.27 1.30 -13.19
C THR A 162 12.81 1.04 -13.56
N PHE A 163 11.90 1.22 -12.59
CA PHE A 163 10.45 1.33 -12.82
C PHE A 163 10.08 2.65 -13.47
#